data_AF-A0A133XDJ3-F1
#
_entry.id   AF-A0A133XDJ3-F1
#
_cell.length_a   1.000
_cell.length_b   1.000
_cell.length_c   1.000
_cell.angle_alpha   90.00
_cell.angle_beta   90.00
_cell.angle_gamma   90.00
#
_symmetry.space_group_name_H-M   'P 1'
#
loop_
_entity.id
_entity.type
_entity.pdbx_description
1 polymer ?
#
loop_
_entity_poly.entity_id
_entity_poly.type
_entity_poly.pdbx_seq_one_letter_code
_entity_poly.pdbx_strand_id
1 'polypeptide(L)'
;MKVAEFSKLLLTALALAGCATDAWRPERNFDVALEQVRVQCWGLRLGAVSINRLMPNATTTDPYFLDVTSRYYHGKISEQSYVTALQGSYAAPADSPGIRCILEQMPKRNADSAPTQGNAE
;
A
#
# COMPACT_ATOMS: atom_id res chain seq x y z
N MET A 1 -68.02 -16.00 7.88
CA MET A 1 -68.01 -14.59 7.40
C MET A 1 -66.61 -14.04 7.72
N LYS A 2 -65.67 -13.89 6.77
CA LYS A 2 -65.47 -12.78 5.79
C LYS A 2 -65.07 -11.50 6.56
N VAL A 3 -63.96 -10.74 6.39
CA VAL A 3 -62.97 -10.43 5.32
C VAL A 3 -61.72 -9.78 5.99
N ALA A 4 -60.55 -9.76 5.30
CA ALA A 4 -59.61 -8.62 5.13
C ALA A 4 -58.14 -9.11 5.20
N GLU A 5 -57.40 -9.33 4.11
CA GLU A 5 -56.92 -8.37 3.09
C GLU A 5 -56.35 -7.06 3.67
N PHE A 6 -55.20 -7.16 4.33
CA PHE A 6 -54.24 -6.06 4.53
C PHE A 6 -52.89 -6.54 3.97
N SER A 7 -52.73 -6.50 2.65
CA SER A 7 -52.13 -5.36 1.94
C SER A 7 -50.77 -4.95 2.52
N LYS A 8 -49.72 -5.39 1.82
CA LYS A 8 -48.47 -4.66 1.57
C LYS A 8 -47.71 -4.13 2.80
N LEU A 9 -46.98 -5.01 3.47
CA LEU A 9 -45.81 -4.62 4.28
C LEU A 9 -44.81 -5.78 4.35
N LEU A 10 -44.43 -6.33 3.18
CA LEU A 10 -43.19 -7.11 3.12
C LEU A 10 -42.05 -6.11 2.98
N LEU A 11 -41.49 -5.77 4.13
CA LEU A 11 -40.35 -4.90 4.33
C LEU A 11 -39.21 -5.19 3.35
N THR A 12 -38.89 -4.17 2.59
CA THR A 12 -37.65 -3.89 1.87
C THR A 12 -36.43 -4.11 2.79
N ALA A 13 -35.80 -5.28 2.75
CA ALA A 13 -34.52 -5.51 3.46
C ALA A 13 -33.61 -6.55 2.78
N LEU A 14 -33.69 -6.72 1.45
CA LEU A 14 -32.81 -7.63 0.69
C LEU A 14 -31.69 -6.94 -0.10
N ALA A 15 -31.44 -5.65 0.12
CA ALA A 15 -30.36 -4.93 -0.55
C ALA A 15 -29.52 -4.23 0.50
N LEU A 16 -28.41 -4.85 0.92
CA LEU A 16 -27.19 -4.22 1.49
C LEU A 16 -26.18 -5.24 2.04
N ALA A 17 -26.32 -6.54 1.79
CA ALA A 17 -25.17 -7.46 1.84
C ALA A 17 -24.34 -7.35 0.54
N GLY A 18 -23.99 -6.12 0.16
CA GLY A 18 -22.83 -5.88 -0.68
C GLY A 18 -21.60 -6.11 0.17
N CYS A 19 -21.32 -7.36 0.56
CA CYS A 19 -20.00 -7.74 1.00
C CYS A 19 -19.12 -7.54 -0.22
N ALA A 20 -18.49 -6.37 -0.36
CA ALA A 20 -17.42 -6.17 -1.30
C ALA A 20 -16.28 -7.10 -0.89
N THR A 21 -16.36 -8.38 -1.25
CA THR A 21 -15.26 -9.35 -1.16
C THR A 21 -14.23 -9.11 -2.27
N ASP A 22 -14.04 -7.85 -2.67
CA ASP A 22 -13.02 -7.41 -3.64
C ASP A 22 -12.25 -6.20 -3.07
N ALA A 23 -12.17 -6.07 -1.74
CA ALA A 23 -11.33 -5.06 -1.09
C ALA A 23 -9.90 -5.55 -0.78
N TRP A 24 -9.62 -6.84 -0.97
CA TRP A 24 -8.30 -7.45 -0.74
C TRP A 24 -8.01 -8.48 -1.83
N ARG A 25 -7.68 -8.02 -3.03
CA ARG A 25 -6.91 -8.89 -3.93
C ARG A 25 -5.44 -8.69 -3.60
N PRO A 26 -4.76 -9.71 -3.03
CA PRO A 26 -3.31 -9.65 -2.90
C PRO A 26 -2.73 -9.48 -4.29
N GLU A 27 -2.14 -8.31 -4.54
CA GLU A 27 -1.37 -8.07 -5.74
C GLU A 27 -0.08 -8.87 -5.60
N ARG A 28 -0.11 -10.11 -6.10
CA ARG A 28 1.01 -11.07 -5.94
C ARG A 28 2.38 -10.46 -6.22
N ASN A 29 2.48 -9.54 -7.20
CA ASN A 29 3.75 -8.92 -7.54
C ASN A 29 4.22 -7.92 -6.48
N PHE A 30 3.31 -7.13 -5.92
CA PHE A 30 3.63 -6.20 -4.83
C PHE A 30 3.96 -6.95 -3.54
N ASP A 31 3.20 -7.99 -3.21
CA ASP A 31 3.47 -8.83 -2.04
C ASP A 31 4.86 -9.51 -2.14
N VAL A 32 5.21 -9.99 -3.34
CA VAL A 32 6.55 -10.54 -3.61
C VAL A 32 7.64 -9.48 -3.45
N ALA A 33 7.42 -8.26 -3.94
CA ALA A 33 8.39 -7.15 -3.77
C ALA A 33 8.56 -6.77 -2.29
N LEU A 34 7.47 -6.70 -1.52
CA LEU A 34 7.53 -6.46 -0.07
C LEU A 34 8.26 -7.58 0.66
N GLU A 35 8.04 -8.83 0.26
CA GLU A 35 8.75 -9.96 0.83
C GLU A 35 10.26 -9.91 0.49
N GLN A 36 10.62 -9.48 -0.72
CA GLN A 36 12.01 -9.24 -1.09
C GLN A 36 12.64 -8.13 -0.25
N VAL A 37 11.95 -7.01 -0.04
CA VAL A 37 12.40 -5.96 0.90
C VAL A 37 12.63 -6.54 2.29
N ARG A 38 11.67 -7.31 2.80
CA ARG A 38 11.76 -7.89 4.14
C ARG A 38 12.98 -8.81 4.27
N VAL A 39 13.18 -9.72 3.31
CA VAL A 39 14.25 -10.72 3.38
C VAL A 39 15.62 -10.10 3.09
N GLN A 40 15.75 -9.31 2.03
CA GLN A 40 17.03 -8.77 1.58
C GLN A 40 17.51 -7.60 2.42
N CYS A 41 16.58 -6.77 2.92
CA CYS A 41 16.91 -5.60 3.74
C CYS A 41 16.81 -5.89 5.25
N TRP A 42 16.71 -7.16 5.64
CA TRP A 42 16.53 -7.56 7.02
C TRP A 42 17.63 -7.01 7.94
N GLY A 43 17.23 -6.37 9.03
CA GLY A 43 18.17 -5.80 10.02
C GLY A 43 18.83 -4.47 9.61
N LEU A 44 18.67 -4.01 8.36
CA LEU A 44 19.11 -2.67 7.97
C LEU A 44 18.29 -1.60 8.68
N ARG A 45 18.91 -0.43 8.91
CA ARG A 45 18.23 0.72 9.50
C ARG A 45 17.56 1.57 8.42
N LEU A 46 16.28 1.84 8.63
CA LEU A 46 15.54 2.91 7.99
C LEU A 46 15.48 4.06 8.99
N GLY A 47 16.59 4.80 9.11
CA GLY A 47 16.73 5.88 10.09
C GLY A 47 16.64 5.40 11.54
N ALA A 48 15.65 5.91 12.27
CA ALA A 48 15.42 5.62 13.68
C ALA A 48 14.97 4.17 13.92
N VAL A 49 14.32 3.54 12.93
CA VAL A 49 13.83 2.16 13.01
C VAL A 49 14.65 1.20 12.15
N SER A 50 14.48 -0.10 12.36
CA SER A 50 15.07 -1.14 11.52
C SER A 50 13.99 -1.89 10.74
N ILE A 51 14.33 -2.38 9.56
CA ILE A 51 13.38 -3.05 8.65
C ILE A 51 12.69 -4.24 9.32
N ASN A 52 13.40 -5.00 10.16
CA ASN A 52 12.81 -6.11 10.91
C ASN A 52 11.81 -5.68 12.00
N ARG A 53 11.85 -4.43 12.46
CA ARG A 53 10.81 -3.87 13.34
C ARG A 53 9.66 -3.23 12.55
N LEU A 54 9.96 -2.68 11.38
CA LEU A 54 8.99 -2.06 10.48
C LEU A 54 8.11 -3.10 9.77
N MET A 55 8.70 -4.25 9.42
CA MET A 55 8.09 -5.35 8.68
C MET A 55 8.45 -6.71 9.32
N PRO A 56 8.09 -6.97 10.60
CA PRO A 56 8.41 -8.23 11.27
C PRO A 56 7.82 -9.46 10.56
N ASN A 57 6.67 -9.30 9.90
CA ASN A 57 6.04 -10.32 9.06
C ASN A 57 5.08 -9.66 8.04
N ALA A 58 4.54 -10.46 7.12
CA ALA A 58 3.67 -9.98 6.04
C ALA A 58 2.35 -9.33 6.53
N THR A 59 1.84 -9.74 7.69
CA THR A 59 0.56 -9.24 8.22
C THR A 59 0.72 -8.08 9.20
N THR A 60 1.93 -7.83 9.68
CA THR A 60 2.25 -6.85 10.73
C THR A 60 3.29 -5.86 10.21
N THR A 61 3.14 -5.41 8.97
CA THR A 61 3.93 -4.33 8.40
C THR A 61 3.37 -2.99 8.83
N ASP A 62 4.26 -2.02 9.09
CA ASP A 62 3.87 -0.65 9.38
C ASP A 62 2.93 -0.10 8.28
N PRO A 63 1.73 0.37 8.63
CA PRO A 63 0.71 0.73 7.65
C PRO A 63 1.10 1.95 6.82
N TYR A 64 1.85 2.90 7.40
CA TYR A 64 2.31 4.06 6.67
C TYR A 64 3.39 3.67 5.66
N PHE A 65 4.37 2.85 6.07
CA PHE A 65 5.36 2.27 5.17
C PHE A 65 4.69 1.53 4.01
N LEU A 66 3.69 0.69 4.30
CA LEU A 66 2.95 -0.06 3.29
C LEU A 66 2.27 0.86 2.28
N ASP A 67 1.59 1.91 2.73
CA ASP A 67 0.93 2.89 1.86
C ASP A 67 1.94 3.58 0.93
N VAL A 68 3.00 4.19 1.49
CA VAL A 68 3.95 4.96 0.68
C VAL A 68 4.74 4.07 -0.28
N THR A 69 5.06 2.84 0.14
CA THR A 69 5.74 1.85 -0.70
C THR A 69 4.82 1.37 -1.82
N SER A 70 3.54 1.11 -1.53
CA SER A 70 2.55 0.76 -2.55
C SER A 70 2.40 1.88 -3.58
N ARG A 71 2.30 3.13 -3.13
CA ARG A 71 2.21 4.28 -4.04
C ARG A 71 3.45 4.42 -4.92
N TYR A 72 4.65 4.17 -4.38
CA TYR A 72 5.88 4.18 -5.17
C TYR A 72 5.92 3.03 -6.18
N TYR A 73 5.62 1.80 -5.73
CA TYR A 73 5.61 0.60 -6.55
C TYR A 73 4.65 0.71 -7.75
N HIS A 74 3.42 1.20 -7.52
CA HIS A 74 2.41 1.43 -8.57
C HIS A 74 2.63 2.73 -9.36
N GLY A 75 3.73 3.41 -9.07
CA GLY A 75 4.18 4.57 -9.79
C GLY A 75 3.41 5.87 -9.54
N LYS A 76 2.59 5.91 -8.50
CA LYS A 76 1.78 7.07 -8.08
C LYS A 76 2.61 8.21 -7.48
N ILE A 77 3.81 7.90 -6.97
CA ILE A 77 4.79 8.90 -6.50
C ILE A 77 6.17 8.62 -7.10
N SER A 78 6.97 9.68 -7.27
CA SER A 78 8.36 9.54 -7.75
C SER A 78 9.25 8.90 -6.70
N GLU A 79 10.43 8.42 -7.12
CA GLU A 79 11.46 7.93 -6.19
C GLU A 79 11.87 9.00 -5.18
N GLN A 80 12.08 10.24 -5.63
CA GLN A 80 12.42 11.34 -4.74
C GLN A 80 11.31 11.60 -3.71
N SER A 81 10.04 11.59 -4.12
CA SER A 81 8.91 11.74 -3.19
C SER A 81 8.84 10.59 -2.18
N TYR A 82 9.13 9.37 -2.64
CA TYR A 82 9.17 8.19 -1.76
C TYR A 82 10.31 8.30 -0.75
N VAL A 83 11.54 8.62 -1.18
CA VAL A 83 12.68 8.87 -0.30
C VAL A 83 12.31 9.94 0.72
N THR A 84 11.85 11.12 0.28
CA THR A 84 11.44 12.22 1.19
C THR A 84 10.40 11.78 2.22
N ALA A 85 9.41 10.96 1.83
CA ALA A 85 8.42 10.42 2.77
C ALA A 85 9.05 9.53 3.85
N LEU A 86 10.02 8.69 3.46
CA LEU A 86 10.77 7.86 4.40
C LEU A 86 11.68 8.70 5.31
N GLN A 87 12.31 9.75 4.79
CA GLN A 87 13.14 10.66 5.58
C GLN A 87 12.31 11.35 6.66
N GLY A 88 11.15 11.89 6.28
CA GLY A 88 10.27 12.62 7.20
C GLY A 88 9.67 11.73 8.29
N SER A 89 9.25 10.51 7.93
CA SER A 89 8.50 9.65 8.84
C SER A 89 9.38 8.75 9.72
N TYR A 90 10.58 8.42 9.25
CA TYR A 90 11.50 7.50 9.96
C TYR A 90 12.82 8.14 10.34
N ALA A 91 13.01 9.44 10.12
CA ALA A 91 14.29 10.13 10.27
C ALA A 91 15.43 9.42 9.50
N ALA A 92 15.11 8.91 8.31
CA ALA A 92 16.05 8.18 7.47
C ALA A 92 16.95 9.15 6.66
N PRO A 93 18.27 8.97 6.64
CA PRO A 93 19.13 9.62 5.65
C PRO A 93 18.79 9.13 4.24
N ALA A 94 18.76 10.03 3.25
CA ALA A 94 18.39 9.70 1.87
C ALA A 94 19.30 8.62 1.25
N ASP A 95 20.58 8.64 1.60
CA ASP A 95 21.62 7.72 1.14
C ASP A 95 21.83 6.52 2.07
N SER A 96 20.92 6.32 3.05
CA SER A 96 21.07 5.25 4.03
C SER A 96 21.07 3.86 3.39
N PRO A 97 21.82 2.89 3.95
CA PRO A 97 21.81 1.51 3.47
C PRO A 97 20.41 0.91 3.38
N GLY A 98 19.51 1.25 4.30
CA GLY A 98 18.12 0.80 4.28
C GLY A 98 17.36 1.32 3.06
N ILE A 99 17.40 2.63 2.79
CA ILE A 99 16.72 3.20 1.61
C ILE A 99 17.26 2.60 0.31
N ARG A 100 18.59 2.51 0.16
CA ARG A 100 19.20 1.91 -1.03
C ARG A 100 18.74 0.47 -1.26
N CYS A 101 18.75 -0.35 -0.20
CA CYS A 101 18.29 -1.72 -0.31
C CYS A 101 16.82 -1.82 -0.73
N ILE A 102 15.94 -0.99 -0.15
CA ILE A 102 14.52 -0.98 -0.53
C ILE A 102 14.36 -0.63 -2.01
N LEU A 103 15.05 0.41 -2.50
CA LEU A 103 15.00 0.83 -3.90
C LEU A 103 15.49 -0.28 -4.85
N GLU A 104 16.49 -1.06 -4.45
CA GLU A 104 17.00 -2.20 -5.24
C GLU A 104 15.99 -3.34 -5.40
N GLN A 105 15.04 -3.49 -4.46
CA GLN A 105 13.98 -4.50 -4.55
C GLN A 105 12.72 -4.01 -5.30
N MET A 106 12.71 -2.75 -5.72
CA MET A 106 11.56 -2.15 -6.39
C MET A 106 11.73 -2.16 -7.92
N PRO A 107 10.63 -2.11 -8.69
CA PRO A 107 10.72 -2.02 -10.14
C PRO A 107 11.54 -0.80 -10.54
N LYS A 108 12.64 -1.02 -11.29
CA LYS A 108 13.43 0.08 -11.84
C LYS A 108 12.57 0.87 -12.80
N ARG A 109 12.23 2.09 -12.42
CA ARG A 109 11.52 3.00 -13.31
C ARG A 109 12.57 3.65 -14.21
N ASN A 110 12.57 3.28 -15.48
CA ASN A 110 13.28 4.06 -16.49
C ASN A 110 12.73 5.49 -16.36
N ALA A 111 13.63 6.48 -16.24
CA ALA A 111 13.31 7.88 -15.96
C ALA A 111 12.29 8.51 -16.95
N ASP A 112 11.96 7.80 -18.02
CA ASP A 112 11.09 8.22 -19.12
C ASP A 112 9.60 7.87 -18.93
N SER A 113 9.21 7.29 -17.79
CA SER A 113 7.81 6.91 -17.52
C SER A 113 7.28 7.50 -16.20
N ALA A 114 7.68 8.73 -15.89
CA ALA A 114 6.80 9.60 -15.12
C ALA A 114 5.54 9.85 -15.99
N PRO A 115 4.31 9.61 -15.49
CA PRO A 115 3.16 10.18 -16.15
C PRO A 115 3.39 11.69 -16.20
N THR A 116 3.42 12.27 -17.39
CA THR A 116 3.21 13.70 -17.58
C THR A 116 1.97 14.03 -16.77
N GLN A 117 2.15 14.64 -15.59
CA GLN A 117 1.06 15.31 -14.91
C GLN A 117 0.65 16.42 -15.88
N GLY A 118 -0.37 16.13 -16.67
CA GLY A 118 -1.07 17.13 -17.44
C GLY A 118 -1.63 18.12 -16.45
N ASN A 119 -0.97 19.26 -16.35
CA ASN A 119 -1.60 20.49 -15.92
C ASN A 119 -2.70 20.77 -16.95
N ALA A 120 -3.95 20.67 -16.51
CA ALA A 120 -5.10 21.27 -17.18
C ALA A 120 -6.07 21.69 -16.07
N GLU A 121 -5.96 22.99 -15.76
CA GLU A 121 -7.00 23.93 -15.31
C GLU A 121 -7.93 23.55 -14.14
#